data_AF-A0A944GQE3-F1
#
_entry.id   AF-A0A944GQE3-F1
#
_cell.length_a   1.000
_cell.length_b   1.000
_cell.length_c   1.000
_cell.angle_alpha   90.00
_cell.angle_beta   90.00
_cell.angle_gamma   90.00
#
_symmetry.space_group_name_H-M   'P 1'
#
loop_
_entity.id
_entity.type
_entity.pdbx_description
1 polymer ?
#
loop_
_entity_poly.entity_id
_entity_poly.type
_entity_poly.pdbx_seq_one_letter_code
_entity_poly.pdbx_strand_id
1 'polypeptide(L)' 'LKDDKILIMSDGLYKILSDEEIARIVGNFSNISEALEALEMKVKKYARINNICRDNMTVAIIKIH' A
#
# COMPACT_ATOMS: atom_id res chain seq x y z
N LEU A 1 -5.01 9.81 19.00
CA LEU A 1 -3.97 8.77 19.13
C LEU A 1 -4.62 7.39 19.30
N LYS A 2 -5.55 7.03 18.41
CA LYS A 2 -6.13 5.70 18.34
C LYS A 2 -6.08 5.34 16.86
N ASP A 3 -5.42 4.22 16.54
CA ASP A 3 -5.24 3.69 15.18
C ASP A 3 -4.17 4.36 14.30
N ASP A 4 -3.14 4.97 14.89
CA ASP A 4 -1.96 5.38 14.14
C ASP A 4 -1.26 4.15 13.52
N LYS A 5 -0.82 4.29 12.27
CA LYS A 5 -0.15 3.25 11.50
C LYS A 5 1.13 3.81 10.92
N ILE A 6 2.23 3.09 11.07
CA ILE A 6 3.47 3.35 10.35
C ILE A 6 3.50 2.45 9.12
N LEU A 7 3.71 3.05 7.96
CA LEU A 7 3.93 2.34 6.71
C LEU A 7 5.40 2.51 6.30
N ILE A 8 6.08 1.39 6.08
CA ILE A 8 7.44 1.35 5.54
C ILE A 8 7.36 0.60 4.20
N MET A 9 7.93 1.18 3.15
CA MET A 9 7.86 0.58 1.81
C MET A 9 9.17 0.75 1.04
N SER A 10 9.43 -0.18 0.12
CA SER A 10 10.44 0.02 -0.93
C SER A 10 9.90 0.91 -2.05
N ASP A 11 10.80 1.36 -2.92
CA ASP A 11 10.50 2.20 -4.07
C ASP A 11 9.51 1.59 -5.08
N GLY A 12 9.44 0.26 -5.12
CA GLY A 12 8.46 -0.45 -5.94
C GLY A 12 7.00 -0.07 -5.67
N LEU A 13 6.65 0.46 -4.48
CA LEU A 13 5.28 0.88 -4.17
C LEU A 13 4.99 2.34 -4.57
N TYR A 14 5.78 3.31 -4.10
CA TYR A 14 5.50 4.73 -4.34
C TYR A 14 5.75 5.17 -5.80
N LYS A 15 6.48 4.37 -6.60
CA LYS A 15 6.57 4.57 -8.05
C LYS A 15 5.25 4.29 -8.79
N ILE A 16 4.34 3.54 -8.17
CA ILE A 16 3.09 3.07 -8.80
C ILE A 16 1.86 3.78 -8.24
N LEU A 17 1.81 4.00 -6.92
CA LEU A 17 0.70 4.66 -6.25
C LEU A 17 1.18 5.93 -5.55
N SER A 18 0.36 6.97 -5.54
CA SER A 18 0.66 8.18 -4.76
C SER A 18 0.48 7.94 -3.26
N ASP A 19 1.13 8.77 -2.45
CA ASP A 19 1.01 8.72 -0.99
C ASP A 19 -0.44 8.84 -0.52
N GLU A 20 -1.27 9.64 -1.20
CA GLU A 20 -2.70 9.78 -0.87
C GLU A 20 -3.50 8.51 -1.15
N GLU A 21 -3.22 7.82 -2.26
CA GLU A 21 -3.87 6.55 -2.58
C GLU A 21 -3.48 5.47 -1.57
N ILE A 22 -2.20 5.41 -1.24
CA ILE A 22 -1.65 4.48 -0.25
C ILE A 22 -2.28 4.75 1.12
N ALA A 23 -2.28 6.00 1.58
CA ALA A 23 -2.86 6.40 2.85
C ALA A 23 -4.36 6.09 2.92
N ARG A 24 -5.10 6.33 1.83
CA ARG A 24 -6.53 6.00 1.74
C ARG A 24 -6.77 4.51 1.87
N ILE A 25 -5.98 3.67 1.21
CA ILE A 25 -6.12 2.21 1.30
C ILE A 25 -5.80 1.77 2.73
N VAL A 26 -4.63 2.13 3.26
CA VAL A 26 -4.20 1.73 4.61
C VAL A 26 -5.16 2.24 5.69
N GLY A 27 -5.74 3.43 5.52
CA GLY A 27 -6.71 4.03 6.43
C GLY A 27 -8.06 3.32 6.45
N ASN A 28 -8.53 2.79 5.32
CA ASN A 28 -9.86 2.19 5.19
C ASN A 28 -10.00 0.80 5.82
N PHE A 29 -8.89 0.12 6.14
CA PHE A 29 -8.91 -1.22 6.71
C PHE A 29 -8.40 -1.21 8.15
N SER A 30 -9.21 -1.74 9.07
CA SER A 30 -8.81 -1.96 10.47
C SER A 30 -7.87 -3.16 10.61
N ASN A 31 -8.00 -4.14 9.71
CA ASN A 31 -7.14 -5.32 9.63
C ASN A 31 -5.95 -5.04 8.70
N ILE A 32 -4.72 -5.28 9.19
CA ILE A 32 -3.49 -5.04 8.43
C ILE A 32 -3.38 -5.97 7.22
N SER A 33 -3.78 -7.23 7.34
CA SER A 33 -3.70 -8.20 6.26
C SER A 33 -4.59 -7.79 5.09
N GLU A 34 -5.82 -7.35 5.38
CA GLU A 34 -6.75 -6.85 4.35
C GLU A 34 -6.21 -5.58 3.67
N ALA A 35 -5.56 -4.69 4.44
CA ALA A 35 -4.91 -3.50 3.89
C ALA A 35 -3.79 -3.87 2.90
N LEU A 36 -2.98 -4.87 3.23
CA LEU A 36 -1.90 -5.37 2.37
C LEU A 36 -2.45 -6.00 1.08
N GLU A 37 -3.48 -6.82 1.18
CA GLU A 37 -4.14 -7.42 0.01
C GLU A 37 -4.75 -6.35 -0.91
N ALA A 38 -5.42 -5.35 -0.33
CA ALA A 38 -5.99 -4.24 -1.08
C ALA A 38 -4.92 -3.41 -1.79
N LEU A 39 -3.78 -3.14 -1.12
CA LEU A 39 -2.62 -2.49 -1.73
C LEU A 39 -2.09 -3.31 -2.91
N GLU A 40 -1.85 -4.61 -2.72
CA GLU A 40 -1.31 -5.46 -3.78
C GLU A 40 -2.26 -5.54 -4.99
N MET A 41 -3.56 -5.67 -4.75
CA MET A 41 -4.58 -5.71 -5.80
C MET A 41 -4.63 -4.40 -6.58
N LYS A 42 -4.56 -3.26 -5.89
CA LYS A 42 -4.53 -1.94 -6.51
C LYS A 42 -3.28 -1.76 -7.37
N VAL A 43 -2.10 -2.12 -6.86
CA VAL A 43 -0.83 -2.07 -7.60
C VAL A 43 -0.90 -2.94 -8.85
N LYS A 44 -1.35 -4.20 -8.74
CA LYS A 44 -1.49 -5.11 -9.89
C LYS A 44 -2.42 -4.53 -10.96
N LYS A 45 -3.56 -3.95 -10.55
CA LYS A 45 -4.52 -3.34 -11.47
C LYS A 45 -3.91 -2.11 -12.16
N TYR A 46 -3.26 -1.23 -11.41
CA TYR A 46 -2.67 0.00 -11.95
C TYR A 46 -1.54 -0.30 -12.93
N ALA A 47 -0.63 -1.21 -12.55
CA ALA A 47 0.48 -1.63 -13.40
C ALA A 47 -0.02 -2.25 -14.71
N ARG A 48 -1.07 -3.09 -14.65
CA ARG A 48 -1.69 -3.68 -15.84
C ARG A 48 -2.34 -2.65 -16.76
N ILE A 49 -3.08 -1.68 -16.23
CA ILE A 49 -3.78 -0.66 -17.03
C ILE A 49 -2.77 0.27 -17.72
N ASN A 50 -1.70 0.62 -17.04
CA ASN A 50 -0.72 1.60 -17.52
C ASN A 50 0.52 0.96 -18.18
N ASN A 51 0.52 -0.36 -18.35
CA ASN A 51 1.65 -1.13 -18.90
C ASN A 51 3.00 -0.86 -18.22
N ILE A 52 2.97 -0.71 -16.89
CA ILE A 52 4.15 -0.44 -16.05
C ILE A 52 4.77 -1.79 -15.63
N CYS A 53 6.09 -1.92 -15.81
CA CYS A 53 6.84 -3.06 -15.28
C CYS A 53 6.94 -2.96 -13.75
N ARG A 54 6.52 -4.00 -13.03
CA ARG A 54 6.47 -3.98 -11.57
C ARG A 54 7.85 -4.32 -11.00
N ASP A 55 8.49 -3.35 -10.35
CA ASP A 55 9.70 -3.58 -9.54
C ASP A 55 9.39 -4.46 -8.31
N ASN A 56 10.44 -4.95 -7.66
CA ASN A 56 10.31 -5.64 -6.38
C ASN A 56 9.68 -4.70 -5.33
N MET A 57 8.59 -5.16 -4.73
CA MET A 57 7.81 -4.39 -3.76
C MET A 57 7.91 -5.05 -2.39
N THR A 58 8.37 -4.29 -1.39
CA THR A 58 8.36 -4.68 0.02
C THR A 58 7.54 -3.66 0.79
N VAL A 59 6.62 -4.14 1.63
CA VAL A 59 5.72 -3.29 2.41
C VAL A 59 5.62 -3.85 3.82
N ALA A 60 5.73 -2.99 4.82
CA ALA A 60 5.47 -3.29 6.22
C ALA A 60 4.52 -2.24 6.79
N ILE A 61 3.44 -2.72 7.45
CA ILE A 61 2.48 -1.87 8.15
C ILE A 61 2.55 -2.24 9.64
N ILE A 62 2.77 -1.23 10.48
CA ILE A 62 2.90 -1.38 11.92
C ILE A 62 1.77 -0.58 12.56
N LYS A 63 0.87 -1.25 13.29
CA LYS A 63 -0.16 -0.59 14.08
C LYS A 63 0.42 -0.15 15.41
N ILE A 64 0.22 1.12 15.77
CA ILE A 64 0.64 1.68 17.06
C ILE A 64 -0.56 1.63 18.00
N HIS A 65 -0.34 1.07 19.19
CA HIS A 65 -1.33 0.91 20.25
C HIS A 65 -1.10 1.89 21.40
#